data_AF-A0A0C9YDY3-F1
#
_entry.id   AF-A0A0C9YDY3-F1
#
_cell.length_a   1.000
_cell.length_b   1.000
_cell.length_c   1.000
_cell.angle_alpha   90.00
_cell.angle_beta   90.00
_cell.angle_gamma   90.00
#
_symmetry.space_group_name_H-M   'P 1'
#
loop_
_entity.id
_entity.type
_entity.pdbx_description
1 polymer ?
#
loop_
_entity_poly.entity_id
_entity_poly.type
_entity_poly.pdbx_seq_one_letter_code
_entity_poly.pdbx_strand_id
1 'polypeptide(L)'
;MALNAWLRPFSHQSSCAFRQGSKFQKQSLWRPSVSLLSTPSSPLVPRIHARFITQPGQQYNNTLHNKIEKTTPPSRSAEEIWLSRSNYALTEVKDNPPANAYSGRSVKVKPGQLAEGYRILDTILGRNKVRAQLRRAERHEKKGVKRRRLRSERWRKQFANEVRKKVELVIKIRNRGA
;
A
#
# COMPACT_ATOMS: atom_id res chain seq x y z
N MET A 1 -7.44 62.24 -9.16
CA MET A 1 -7.48 62.11 -10.63
C MET A 1 -6.06 62.04 -11.16
N ALA A 2 -5.59 60.84 -11.52
CA ALA A 2 -4.46 60.63 -12.43
C ALA A 2 -4.51 59.15 -12.86
N LEU A 3 -5.07 58.93 -14.03
CA LEU A 3 -5.05 57.70 -14.80
C LEU A 3 -3.66 57.50 -15.40
N ASN A 4 -3.25 56.24 -15.64
CA ASN A 4 -2.39 55.74 -16.74
C ASN A 4 -1.79 54.37 -16.33
N ALA A 5 -2.51 53.26 -16.54
CA ALA A 5 -2.50 52.47 -17.79
C ALA A 5 -1.12 51.87 -18.13
N TRP A 6 -0.77 50.75 -17.48
CA TRP A 6 0.29 49.83 -17.94
C TRP A 6 -0.35 48.53 -18.42
N LEU A 7 -0.96 48.58 -19.59
CA LEU A 7 -1.30 47.41 -20.40
C LEU A 7 -0.12 47.16 -21.35
N ARG A 8 0.68 46.13 -21.07
CA ARG A 8 1.65 45.59 -22.03
C ARG A 8 1.00 44.44 -22.80
N PRO A 9 0.90 44.50 -24.14
CA PRO A 9 0.38 43.38 -24.94
C PRO A 9 1.43 42.27 -25.04
N PHE A 10 1.04 41.06 -24.64
CA PHE A 10 1.84 39.84 -24.79
C PHE A 10 1.65 39.28 -26.20
N SER A 11 2.47 39.74 -27.15
CA SER A 11 2.45 39.26 -28.53
C SER A 11 2.95 37.82 -28.62
N HIS A 12 2.11 36.95 -29.17
CA HIS A 12 2.48 35.62 -29.63
C HIS A 12 3.52 35.72 -30.76
N GLN A 13 4.68 35.07 -30.57
CA GLN A 13 5.47 34.59 -31.70
C GLN A 13 5.72 33.10 -31.50
N SER A 14 4.92 32.33 -32.23
CA SER A 14 5.15 30.92 -32.55
C SER A 14 6.46 30.82 -33.34
N SER A 15 7.48 30.18 -32.78
CA SER A 15 8.61 29.68 -33.56
C SER A 15 8.63 28.16 -33.45
N CYS A 16 7.92 27.52 -34.37
CA CYS A 16 8.00 26.10 -34.63
C CYS A 16 9.33 25.83 -35.36
N ALA A 17 10.42 25.71 -34.62
CA ALA A 17 11.69 25.25 -35.19
C ALA A 17 11.60 23.74 -35.47
N PHE A 18 11.24 23.42 -36.71
CA PHE A 18 11.34 22.10 -37.34
C PHE A 18 12.81 21.67 -37.39
N ARG A 19 13.26 20.94 -36.37
CA ARG A 19 14.63 20.41 -36.30
C ARG A 19 14.71 19.18 -37.20
N GLN A 20 15.25 19.38 -38.40
CA GLN A 20 15.54 18.32 -39.35
C GLN A 20 16.42 17.24 -38.72
N GLY A 21 16.10 15.99 -39.06
CA GLY A 21 16.75 14.80 -38.52
C GLY A 21 18.24 14.73 -38.85
N SER A 22 19.06 14.73 -37.80
CA SER A 22 20.41 14.17 -37.89
C SER A 22 20.29 12.66 -37.92
N LYS A 23 20.58 12.08 -39.08
CA LYS A 23 20.82 10.66 -39.29
C LYS A 23 21.77 10.15 -38.21
N PHE A 24 21.24 9.42 -37.22
CA PHE A 24 22.04 8.74 -36.22
C PHE A 24 22.69 7.54 -36.92
N GLN A 25 23.93 7.73 -37.38
CA GLN A 25 24.75 6.66 -37.91
C GLN A 25 24.81 5.55 -36.87
N LYS A 26 24.31 4.37 -37.24
CA LYS A 26 24.52 3.14 -36.47
C LYS A 26 26.00 2.79 -36.55
N GLN A 27 26.79 3.33 -35.63
CA GLN A 27 28.11 2.78 -35.35
C GLN A 27 27.89 1.48 -34.57
N SER A 28 27.80 0.38 -35.33
CA SER A 28 28.00 -0.97 -34.83
C SER A 28 29.48 -1.14 -34.55
N LEU A 29 29.92 -0.81 -33.33
CA LEU A 29 31.30 -1.03 -32.92
C LEU A 29 31.33 -1.48 -31.46
N TRP A 30 31.89 -2.68 -31.27
CA TRP A 30 32.31 -3.34 -30.03
C TRP A 30 31.20 -3.99 -29.17
N ARG A 31 30.90 -5.26 -29.49
CA ARG A 31 30.73 -6.26 -28.42
C ARG A 31 32.10 -6.44 -27.78
N PRO A 32 32.33 -6.07 -26.50
CA PRO A 32 33.51 -6.56 -25.82
C PRO A 32 33.42 -8.08 -25.76
N SER A 33 34.48 -8.70 -26.26
CA SER A 33 34.80 -10.12 -26.10
C SER A 33 34.60 -10.54 -24.65
N VAL A 34 34.04 -11.73 -24.48
CA VAL A 34 33.72 -12.35 -23.20
C VAL A 34 35.04 -12.75 -22.52
N SER A 35 35.71 -11.80 -21.87
CA SER A 35 36.81 -12.12 -20.98
C SER A 35 36.24 -12.60 -19.65
N LEU A 36 36.39 -13.90 -19.43
CA LEU A 36 36.21 -14.62 -18.17
C LEU A 36 37.04 -13.95 -17.06
N LEU A 37 36.49 -12.93 -16.41
CA LEU A 37 36.99 -12.44 -15.14
C LEU A 37 35.99 -12.84 -14.06
N SER A 38 36.39 -13.89 -13.34
CA SER A 38 36.16 -14.08 -11.91
C SER A 38 34.98 -13.29 -11.36
N THR A 39 33.81 -13.93 -11.37
CA THR A 39 32.80 -13.65 -10.36
C THR A 39 33.50 -13.63 -9.01
N PRO A 40 33.51 -12.51 -8.25
CA PRO A 40 33.84 -12.59 -6.84
C PRO A 40 32.85 -13.60 -6.28
N SER A 41 33.39 -14.68 -5.72
CA SER A 41 32.62 -15.66 -4.98
C SER A 41 31.68 -14.88 -4.08
N SER A 42 30.38 -15.01 -4.33
CA SER A 42 29.37 -14.56 -3.37
C SER A 42 29.89 -15.01 -2.01
N PRO A 43 29.97 -14.12 -0.99
CA PRO A 43 30.13 -14.60 0.36
C PRO A 43 29.01 -15.62 0.50
N LEU A 44 29.40 -16.87 0.74
CA LEU A 44 28.47 -17.95 1.00
C LEU A 44 27.51 -17.35 2.01
N VAL A 45 26.28 -17.05 1.57
CA VAL A 45 25.17 -16.94 2.48
C VAL A 45 25.34 -18.22 3.29
N PRO A 46 25.52 -18.17 4.62
CA PRO A 46 25.55 -19.39 5.37
C PRO A 46 24.25 -20.06 5.00
N ARG A 47 24.37 -21.11 4.17
CA ARG A 47 23.34 -22.11 4.04
C ARG A 47 23.26 -22.55 5.47
N ILE A 48 22.21 -22.10 6.15
CA ILE A 48 21.87 -22.54 7.47
C ILE A 48 21.49 -24.01 7.24
N HIS A 49 22.52 -24.84 7.07
CA HIS A 49 22.54 -26.18 7.57
C HIS A 49 22.29 -25.96 9.03
N ALA A 50 21.01 -26.05 9.38
CA ALA A 50 20.56 -26.17 10.73
C ALA A 50 21.29 -27.40 11.28
N ARG A 51 22.49 -27.19 11.83
CA ARG A 51 23.12 -28.12 12.75
C ARG A 51 22.35 -27.99 14.06
N PHE A 52 21.10 -28.44 14.04
CA PHE A 52 20.56 -29.05 15.24
C PHE A 52 21.09 -30.47 15.21
N ILE A 53 22.24 -30.66 15.84
CA ILE A 53 22.58 -31.95 16.43
C ILE A 53 21.53 -32.11 17.53
N THR A 54 20.37 -32.64 17.18
CA THR A 54 19.41 -33.10 18.18
C THR A 54 19.99 -34.40 18.70
N GLN A 55 20.46 -34.39 19.94
CA GLN A 55 20.79 -35.61 20.66
C GLN A 55 19.54 -36.52 20.65
N PRO A 56 19.59 -37.77 20.14
CA PRO A 56 18.47 -38.68 20.26
C PRO A 56 18.44 -39.20 21.70
N GLY A 57 17.70 -38.53 22.58
CA GLY A 57 17.62 -38.97 23.97
C GLY A 57 17.23 -37.88 24.94
N GLN A 58 16.10 -37.23 24.72
CA GLN A 58 15.40 -36.49 25.78
C GLN A 58 13.95 -36.94 25.72
N GLN A 59 13.51 -37.61 26.78
CA GLN A 59 12.23 -38.29 26.92
C GLN A 59 11.06 -37.33 26.63
N TYR A 60 10.42 -37.49 25.48
CA TYR A 60 9.19 -36.77 25.13
C TYR A 60 7.96 -37.63 25.34
N ASN A 61 7.87 -38.30 26.48
CA ASN A 61 6.63 -38.87 26.95
C ASN A 61 6.55 -38.44 28.41
N ASN A 62 5.54 -37.63 28.77
CA ASN A 62 4.95 -37.49 30.13
C ASN A 62 4.23 -36.14 30.34
N THR A 63 4.41 -35.11 29.49
CA THR A 63 3.68 -33.83 29.66
C THR A 63 2.32 -33.78 28.95
N LEU A 64 2.10 -34.59 27.91
CA LEU A 64 0.80 -34.65 27.22
C LEU A 64 -0.25 -35.52 27.93
N HIS A 65 0.16 -36.49 28.75
CA HIS A 65 -0.77 -37.38 29.43
C HIS A 65 -1.47 -36.72 30.64
N ASN A 66 -0.81 -35.80 31.34
CA ASN A 66 -1.39 -35.11 32.51
C ASN A 66 -2.35 -33.96 32.14
N LYS A 67 -2.42 -33.56 30.86
CA LYS A 67 -3.41 -32.55 30.41
C LYS A 67 -4.76 -33.17 30.00
N ILE A 68 -4.84 -34.50 29.99
CA ILE A 68 -6.09 -35.26 29.79
C ILE A 68 -6.79 -35.49 31.15
N GLU A 69 -6.33 -34.86 32.23
CA GLU A 69 -6.98 -34.94 33.53
C GLU A 69 -8.34 -34.23 33.52
N LYS A 70 -9.39 -35.06 33.46
CA LYS A 70 -10.78 -34.81 33.88
C LYS A 70 -11.40 -33.53 33.33
N THR A 71 -11.56 -33.43 32.01
CA THR A 71 -12.67 -32.62 31.50
C THR A 71 -13.95 -33.32 31.92
N THR A 72 -14.60 -32.86 33.00
CA THR A 72 -16.02 -33.13 33.19
C THR A 72 -16.71 -32.85 31.85
N PRO A 73 -17.56 -33.76 31.33
CA PRO A 73 -18.30 -33.46 30.13
C PRO A 73 -19.00 -32.12 30.36
N PRO A 74 -18.99 -31.20 29.38
CA PRO A 74 -19.66 -29.94 29.56
C PRO A 74 -21.09 -30.22 30.07
N SER A 75 -21.52 -29.50 31.09
CA SER A 75 -22.84 -29.69 31.73
C SER A 75 -24.00 -29.66 30.73
N ARG A 76 -23.76 -29.12 29.53
CA ARG A 76 -24.69 -29.02 28.41
C ARG A 76 -24.35 -30.05 27.36
N SER A 77 -25.38 -30.61 26.75
CA SER A 77 -25.23 -31.49 25.59
C SER A 77 -24.50 -30.77 24.46
N ALA A 78 -23.76 -31.53 23.63
CA ALA A 78 -23.12 -30.98 22.43
C ALA A 78 -24.13 -30.27 21.53
N GLU A 79 -25.36 -30.79 21.45
CA GLU A 79 -26.47 -30.19 20.69
C GLU A 79 -26.88 -28.83 21.27
N GLU A 80 -26.96 -28.72 22.59
CA GLU A 80 -27.33 -27.47 23.27
C GLU A 80 -26.27 -26.38 23.08
N ILE A 81 -24.98 -26.77 23.13
CA ILE A 81 -23.85 -25.86 22.86
C ILE A 81 -23.89 -25.39 21.39
N TRP A 82 -24.13 -26.31 20.46
CA TRP A 82 -24.22 -25.98 19.04
C TRP A 82 -25.41 -25.06 18.75
N LEU A 83 -26.59 -25.38 19.30
CA LEU A 83 -27.81 -24.58 19.13
C LEU A 83 -27.62 -23.16 19.69
N SER A 84 -27.04 -23.02 20.88
CA SER A 84 -26.74 -21.71 21.48
C SER A 84 -25.80 -20.89 20.59
N ARG A 85 -24.73 -21.51 20.05
CA ARG A 85 -23.79 -20.85 19.15
C ARG A 85 -24.42 -20.48 17.81
N SER A 86 -25.26 -21.36 17.26
CA SER A 86 -25.98 -21.14 16.01
C SER A 86 -26.95 -19.95 16.15
N ASN A 87 -27.74 -19.92 17.22
CA ASN A 87 -28.64 -18.81 17.52
C ASN A 87 -27.89 -17.48 17.70
N TYR A 88 -26.75 -17.50 18.43
CA TYR A 88 -25.90 -16.32 18.58
C TYR A 88 -25.38 -15.82 17.22
N ALA A 89 -24.87 -16.72 16.38
CA ALA A 89 -24.39 -16.38 15.04
C ALA A 89 -25.51 -15.77 14.18
N LEU A 90 -26.74 -16.27 14.26
CA LEU A 90 -27.89 -15.69 13.57
C LEU A 90 -28.23 -14.28 14.07
N THR A 91 -28.16 -14.04 15.38
CA THR A 91 -28.37 -12.69 15.94
C THR A 91 -27.28 -11.72 15.50
N GLU A 92 -26.02 -12.14 15.50
CA GLU A 92 -24.91 -11.28 15.07
C GLU A 92 -24.98 -10.94 13.58
N VAL A 93 -25.33 -11.90 12.71
CA VAL A 93 -25.48 -11.65 11.27
C VAL A 93 -26.60 -10.65 11.00
N LYS A 94 -27.66 -10.63 11.83
CA LYS A 94 -28.75 -9.67 11.71
C LYS A 94 -28.30 -8.24 12.03
N ASP A 95 -27.50 -8.08 13.10
CA ASP A 95 -27.02 -6.77 13.54
C ASP A 95 -25.84 -6.27 12.69
N ASN A 96 -24.97 -7.20 12.29
CA ASN A 96 -23.75 -6.98 11.53
C ASN A 96 -23.75 -7.89 10.28
N PRO A 97 -24.49 -7.51 9.22
CA PRO A 97 -24.52 -8.31 8.01
C PRO A 97 -23.13 -8.38 7.36
N PRO A 98 -22.81 -9.49 6.67
CA PRO A 98 -21.55 -9.63 5.97
C PRO A 98 -21.35 -8.49 4.97
N ALA A 99 -20.08 -8.16 4.72
CA ALA A 99 -19.73 -7.04 3.87
C ALA A 99 -20.30 -7.21 2.45
N ASN A 100 -21.27 -6.35 2.09
CA ASN A 100 -21.76 -6.24 0.73
C ASN A 100 -20.85 -5.31 -0.11
N ALA A 101 -21.07 -5.24 -1.42
CA ALA A 101 -20.28 -4.39 -2.34
C ALA A 101 -20.28 -2.89 -1.97
N TYR A 102 -21.25 -2.45 -1.18
CA TYR A 102 -21.45 -1.07 -0.75
C TYR A 102 -21.01 -0.81 0.70
N SER A 103 -20.60 -1.84 1.45
CA SER A 103 -20.32 -1.76 2.89
C SER A 103 -19.19 -0.74 3.19
N GLY A 104 -18.21 -0.62 2.30
CA GLY A 104 -17.15 0.39 2.39
C GLY A 104 -17.45 1.75 1.74
N ARG A 105 -18.69 1.99 1.33
CA ARG A 105 -19.14 3.21 0.60
C ARG A 105 -20.49 3.73 1.09
N SER A 106 -21.01 3.22 2.20
CA SER A 106 -22.25 3.67 2.84
C SER A 106 -21.94 4.34 4.18
N VAL A 107 -22.79 5.29 4.57
CA VAL A 107 -22.70 5.99 5.86
C VAL A 107 -24.12 6.11 6.42
N LYS A 108 -24.32 5.68 7.67
CA LYS A 108 -25.59 5.89 8.38
C LYS A 108 -25.69 7.37 8.77
N VAL A 109 -26.75 8.05 8.35
CA VAL A 109 -26.96 9.48 8.58
C VAL A 109 -27.94 9.67 9.73
N LYS A 110 -27.60 10.55 10.69
CA LYS A 110 -28.52 10.96 11.76
C LYS A 110 -29.49 12.02 11.24
N PRO A 111 -30.74 12.06 11.72
CA PRO A 111 -31.69 13.09 11.31
C PRO A 111 -31.12 14.50 11.60
N GLY A 112 -31.28 15.42 10.65
CA GLY A 112 -30.74 16.78 10.75
C GLY A 112 -29.24 16.95 10.46
N GLN A 113 -28.47 15.86 10.28
CA GLN A 113 -27.02 15.90 10.05
C GLN A 113 -26.60 15.39 8.66
N LEU A 114 -27.38 15.74 7.62
CA LEU A 114 -27.13 15.26 6.26
C LEU A 114 -25.80 15.74 5.68
N ALA A 115 -25.45 17.02 5.90
CA ALA A 115 -24.21 17.61 5.40
C ALA A 115 -22.96 16.91 5.97
N GLU A 116 -22.98 16.57 7.26
CA GLU A 116 -21.90 15.81 7.89
C GLU A 116 -21.80 14.38 7.34
N GLY A 117 -22.95 13.73 7.11
CA GLY A 117 -22.99 12.44 6.42
C GLY A 117 -22.29 12.46 5.06
N TYR A 118 -22.52 13.50 4.26
CA TYR A 118 -21.84 13.67 2.97
C TYR A 118 -20.34 13.93 3.10
N ARG A 119 -19.89 14.73 4.08
CA ARG A 119 -18.46 14.97 4.34
C ARG A 119 -17.72 13.70 4.74
N ILE A 120 -18.34 12.89 5.60
CA ILE A 120 -17.81 11.59 6.01
C ILE A 120 -17.70 10.67 4.79
N LEU A 121 -18.77 10.58 4.00
CA LEU A 121 -18.79 9.77 2.78
C LEU A 121 -17.70 10.20 1.80
N ASP A 122 -17.53 11.50 1.58
CA ASP A 122 -16.49 12.02 0.67
C ASP A 122 -15.08 11.63 1.13
N THR A 123 -14.83 11.71 2.44
CA THR A 123 -13.55 11.32 3.02
C THR A 123 -13.29 9.81 2.84
N ILE A 124 -14.32 8.98 3.03
CA ILE A 124 -14.24 7.52 2.81
C ILE A 124 -13.89 7.21 1.35
N LEU A 125 -14.59 7.84 0.39
CA LEU A 125 -14.33 7.66 -1.04
C LEU A 125 -12.92 8.14 -1.43
N GLY A 126 -12.43 9.21 -0.79
CA GLY A 126 -11.07 9.72 -0.93
C GLY A 126 -10.01 8.74 -0.44
N ARG A 127 -10.17 8.19 0.77
CA ARG A 127 -9.26 7.18 1.36
C ARG A 127 -9.19 5.91 0.51
N ASN A 128 -10.34 5.43 0.05
CA ASN A 128 -10.46 4.26 -0.84
C ASN A 128 -10.02 4.55 -2.28
N LYS A 129 -9.75 5.82 -2.62
CA LYS A 129 -9.30 6.30 -3.93
C LYS A 129 -10.28 5.96 -5.07
N VAL A 130 -11.58 5.83 -4.78
CA VAL A 130 -12.61 5.43 -5.74
C VAL A 130 -12.66 6.41 -6.92
N ARG A 131 -12.73 7.71 -6.63
CA ARG A 131 -12.76 8.77 -7.66
C ARG A 131 -11.52 8.77 -8.55
N ALA A 132 -10.35 8.55 -7.96
CA ALA A 132 -9.09 8.52 -8.67
C ALA A 132 -8.90 7.24 -9.49
N GLN A 133 -9.55 6.14 -9.12
CA GLN A 133 -9.61 4.93 -9.92
C GLN A 133 -10.59 5.10 -11.09
N LEU A 134 -11.77 5.66 -10.84
CA LEU A 134 -12.78 5.96 -11.86
C LEU A 134 -12.18 6.80 -12.99
N ARG A 135 -11.56 7.94 -12.67
CA ARG A 135 -10.89 8.80 -13.68
C ARG A 135 -9.78 8.12 -14.47
N ARG A 136 -9.09 7.14 -13.87
CA ARG A 136 -8.04 6.37 -14.57
C ARG A 136 -8.61 5.21 -15.40
N ALA A 137 -9.79 4.71 -15.04
CA ALA A 137 -10.48 3.63 -15.71
C ALA A 137 -11.30 4.11 -16.91
N GLU A 138 -11.69 5.39 -16.95
CA GLU A 138 -12.39 6.03 -18.08
C GLU A 138 -11.73 5.76 -19.44
N ARG A 139 -10.39 5.65 -19.49
CA ARG A 139 -9.64 5.34 -20.72
C ARG A 139 -8.63 4.24 -20.47
N HIS A 140 -8.36 3.43 -21.48
CA HIS A 140 -7.34 2.39 -21.41
C HIS A 140 -5.92 2.97 -21.28
N GLU A 141 -5.26 2.68 -20.16
CA GLU A 141 -3.83 2.96 -19.97
C GLU A 141 -2.99 1.74 -20.39
N LYS A 142 -2.10 1.91 -21.37
CA LYS A 142 -1.16 0.86 -21.79
C LYS A 142 -0.33 0.35 -20.60
N LYS A 143 -0.10 -0.97 -20.52
CA LYS A 143 0.64 -1.63 -19.40
C LYS A 143 2.00 -1.00 -19.09
N GLY A 144 2.79 -0.65 -20.10
CA GLY A 144 4.09 -0.01 -19.93
C GLY A 144 4.00 1.39 -19.31
N VAL A 145 3.03 2.19 -19.76
CA VAL A 145 2.76 3.53 -19.23
C VAL A 145 2.32 3.45 -17.77
N LYS A 146 1.41 2.52 -17.45
CA LYS A 146 0.97 2.23 -16.08
C LYS A 146 2.13 1.90 -15.15
N ARG A 147 3.08 1.06 -15.58
CA ARG A 147 4.27 0.69 -14.79
C ARG A 147 5.18 1.88 -14.52
N ARG A 148 5.47 2.70 -15.54
CA ARG A 148 6.29 3.92 -15.39
C ARG A 148 5.63 4.92 -14.43
N ARG A 149 4.33 5.15 -14.58
CA ARG A 149 3.55 6.00 -13.67
C ARG A 149 3.62 5.51 -12.23
N LEU A 150 3.32 4.24 -11.97
CA LEU A 150 3.36 3.66 -10.62
C LEU A 150 4.77 3.70 -9.99
N ARG A 151 5.84 3.58 -10.79
CA ARG A 151 7.22 3.77 -10.32
C ARG A 151 7.46 5.22 -9.90
N SER A 152 7.10 6.18 -10.74
CA SER A 152 7.24 7.62 -10.45
C SER A 152 6.41 8.06 -9.25
N GLU A 153 5.16 7.58 -9.12
CA GLU A 153 4.30 7.87 -7.98
C GLU A 153 4.88 7.32 -6.67
N ARG A 154 5.43 6.10 -6.67
CA ARG A 154 6.09 5.52 -5.49
C ARG A 154 7.31 6.34 -5.08
N TRP A 155 8.16 6.69 -6.03
CA TRP A 155 9.34 7.53 -5.78
C TRP A 155 8.97 8.88 -5.16
N ARG A 156 8.00 9.60 -5.75
CA ARG A 156 7.55 10.90 -5.22
C ARG A 156 7.02 10.80 -3.79
N LYS A 157 6.31 9.72 -3.45
CA LYS A 157 5.82 9.47 -2.08
C LYS A 157 6.96 9.20 -1.11
N GLN A 158 7.90 8.33 -1.50
CA GLN A 158 9.07 8.03 -0.66
C GLN A 158 9.91 9.30 -0.44
N PHE A 159 10.21 10.04 -1.50
CA PHE A 159 10.94 11.30 -1.42
C PHE A 159 10.26 12.31 -0.49
N ALA A 160 8.95 12.52 -0.65
CA ALA A 160 8.19 13.44 0.21
C ALA A 160 8.21 13.00 1.69
N ASN A 161 8.16 11.68 1.97
CA ASN A 161 8.27 11.16 3.33
C ASN A 161 9.66 11.38 3.91
N GLU A 162 10.73 11.15 3.15
CA GLU A 162 12.10 11.37 3.62
C GLU A 162 12.37 12.86 3.87
N VAL A 163 11.90 13.74 2.98
CA VAL A 163 11.97 15.20 3.19
C VAL A 163 11.21 15.59 4.46
N ARG A 164 9.97 15.09 4.65
CA ARG A 164 9.17 15.38 5.84
C ARG A 164 9.90 14.96 7.13
N LYS A 165 10.46 13.75 7.19
CA LYS A 165 11.23 13.27 8.36
C LYS A 165 12.42 14.18 8.68
N LYS A 166 13.17 14.61 7.67
CA LYS A 166 14.31 15.52 7.84
C LYS A 166 13.87 16.89 8.36
N VAL A 167 12.79 17.44 7.81
CA VAL A 167 12.23 18.73 8.28
C VAL A 167 11.71 18.61 9.71
N GLU A 168 11.01 17.53 10.05
CA GLU A 168 10.55 17.26 11.42
C GLU A 168 11.72 17.18 12.40
N LEU A 169 12.86 16.59 12.02
CA LEU A 169 14.08 16.56 12.84
C LEU A 169 14.64 17.97 13.07
N VAL A 170 14.73 18.79 12.03
CA VAL A 170 15.21 20.18 12.14
C VAL A 170 14.30 21.00 13.04
N ILE A 171 12.98 20.86 12.90
CA ILE A 171 12.00 21.52 13.79
C ILE A 171 12.20 21.09 15.24
N LYS A 172 12.43 19.80 15.50
CA LYS A 172 12.70 19.29 16.86
C LYS A 172 13.98 19.88 17.46
N ILE A 173 15.06 19.97 16.68
CA ILE A 173 16.34 20.57 17.12
C ILE A 173 16.13 22.04 17.47
N ARG A 174 15.47 22.80 16.59
CA ARG A 174 15.14 24.21 16.81
C ARG A 174 14.27 24.42 18.04
N ASN A 175 13.24 23.59 18.22
CA ASN A 175 12.35 23.71 19.37
C ASN A 175 13.03 23.35 20.71
N ARG A 176 14.15 22.60 20.68
CA ARG A 176 14.97 22.31 21.86
C ARG A 176 15.85 23.49 22.30
N GLY A 177 16.03 24.50 21.43
CA GLY A 177 16.83 25.69 21.74
C GLY A 177 18.32 25.58 21.41
N ALA A 178 18.67 24.78 20.41
CA ALA A 178 19.98 24.86 19.74
C ALA A 178 20.01 26.01 18.73
#